data_AF-A0A058Z5K6-F1
#
_entry.id   AF-A0A058Z5K6-F1
#
_cell.length_a   1.000
_cell.length_b   1.000
_cell.length_c   1.000
_cell.angle_alpha   90.00
_cell.angle_beta   90.00
_cell.angle_gamma   90.00
#
_symmetry.space_group_name_H-M   'P 1'
#
loop_
_entity.id
_entity.type
_entity.pdbx_description
1 polymer ?
#
loop_
_entity_poly.entity_id
_entity_poly.type
_entity_poly.pdbx_seq_one_letter_code
_entity_poly.pdbx_strand_id
1 'polypeptide(L)'
;MQPAPLPTPEDDTPDEYDARIARTGCSELNDQVLICYADHRDWRVCAPLVKAFRDCYERHERARIAEGDPLAIATAQEPGSLLSTSGASS
;
A
#
# COMPACT_ATOMS: atom_id res chain seq x y z
N MET A 1 13.31 -26.11 5.27
CA MET A 1 13.23 -25.04 4.26
C MET A 1 13.70 -25.61 2.93
N GLN A 2 12.86 -25.59 1.90
CA GLN A 2 13.33 -25.80 0.53
C GLN A 2 13.91 -24.47 0.03
N PRO A 3 15.05 -24.46 -0.69
CA PRO A 3 15.59 -23.24 -1.25
C PRO A 3 14.63 -22.69 -2.31
N ALA A 4 14.44 -21.37 -2.32
CA ALA A 4 13.70 -20.70 -3.38
C ALA A 4 14.42 -20.94 -4.72
N PRO A 5 13.68 -21.17 -5.82
CA PRO A 5 14.27 -21.31 -7.14
C PRO A 5 15.06 -20.04 -7.52
N LEU A 6 16.19 -20.23 -8.21
CA LEU A 6 17.01 -19.13 -8.72
C LEU A 6 16.21 -18.30 -9.75
N PRO A 7 16.37 -16.96 -9.75
CA PRO A 7 15.71 -16.10 -10.72
C PRO A 7 16.17 -16.39 -12.16
N THR A 8 15.24 -16.38 -13.12
CA THR A 8 15.51 -16.49 -14.57
C THR A 8 15.73 -15.10 -15.17
N PRO A 9 16.44 -14.93 -16.30
CA PRO A 9 16.71 -13.60 -16.90
C PRO A 9 15.48 -12.80 -17.41
N GLU A 10 14.25 -13.27 -17.16
CA GLU A 10 13.01 -12.48 -17.25
C GLU A 10 12.72 -11.69 -15.95
N ASP A 11 13.58 -11.85 -14.94
CA ASP A 11 13.52 -11.27 -13.58
C ASP A 11 13.92 -9.78 -13.51
N ASP A 12 14.23 -9.13 -14.64
CA ASP A 12 14.47 -7.68 -14.68
C ASP A 12 13.16 -6.86 -14.68
N THR A 13 11.99 -7.51 -14.75
CA THR A 13 10.71 -6.82 -14.55
C THR A 13 10.42 -6.71 -13.05
N PRO A 14 10.22 -5.50 -12.50
CA PRO A 14 9.79 -5.37 -11.11
C PRO A 14 8.49 -6.15 -10.93
N ASP A 15 8.39 -6.91 -9.84
CA ASP A 15 7.17 -7.64 -9.54
C ASP A 15 5.98 -6.69 -9.36
N GLU A 16 4.77 -7.24 -9.32
CA GLU A 16 3.55 -6.42 -9.21
C GLU A 16 3.56 -5.51 -7.96
N TYR A 17 4.13 -5.99 -6.85
CA TYR A 17 4.22 -5.26 -5.60
C TYR A 17 5.20 -4.08 -5.75
N ASP A 18 6.41 -4.35 -6.21
CA ASP A 18 7.46 -3.35 -6.41
C ASP A 18 7.04 -2.29 -7.44
N ALA A 19 6.43 -2.72 -8.55
CA ALA A 19 5.92 -1.83 -9.57
C ALA A 19 4.82 -0.90 -9.02
N ARG A 20 3.95 -1.41 -8.13
CA ARG A 20 2.91 -0.57 -7.48
C ARG A 20 3.53 0.45 -6.54
N ILE A 21 4.50 0.04 -5.72
CA ILE A 21 5.19 0.96 -4.80
C ILE A 21 5.97 2.03 -5.58
N ALA A 22 6.67 1.67 -6.66
CA ALA A 22 7.38 2.60 -7.53
C ALA A 22 6.48 3.71 -8.10
N ARG A 23 5.25 3.38 -8.51
CA ARG A 23 4.28 4.37 -9.01
C ARG A 23 3.86 5.40 -7.96
N THR A 24 3.98 5.09 -6.67
CA THR A 24 3.59 6.01 -5.59
C THR A 24 4.61 7.11 -5.31
N GLY A 25 5.87 6.92 -5.74
CA GLY A 25 7.00 7.76 -5.31
C GLY A 25 7.41 7.56 -3.84
N CYS A 26 6.89 6.53 -3.16
CA CYS A 26 7.15 6.24 -1.75
C CYS A 26 8.14 5.07 -1.53
N SER A 27 8.87 4.62 -2.56
CA SER A 27 9.72 3.43 -2.48
C SER A 27 10.81 3.52 -1.41
N GLU A 28 11.46 4.67 -1.24
CA GLU A 28 12.50 4.81 -0.23
C GLU A 28 11.96 4.60 1.20
N LEU A 29 10.73 5.04 1.48
CA LEU A 29 10.08 4.82 2.77
C LEU A 29 9.67 3.35 2.94
N ASN A 30 9.26 2.69 1.87
CA ASN A 30 9.01 1.24 1.87
C ASN A 30 10.29 0.48 2.22
N ASP A 31 11.40 0.80 1.57
CA ASP A 31 12.69 0.13 1.80
C ASP A 31 13.17 0.34 3.23
N GLN A 32 13.02 1.55 3.79
CA GLN A 32 13.33 1.82 5.19
C GLN A 32 12.50 0.96 6.15
N VAL A 33 11.21 0.74 5.87
CA VAL A 33 10.36 -0.16 6.67
C VAL A 33 10.86 -1.59 6.60
N LEU A 34 11.18 -2.09 5.39
CA LEU A 34 11.68 -3.45 5.18
C LEU A 34 13.03 -3.67 5.88
N ILE A 35 13.95 -2.71 5.76
CA ILE A 35 15.26 -2.73 6.43
C ILE A 35 15.08 -2.73 7.95
N CYS A 36 14.24 -1.85 8.50
CA CYS A 36 13.97 -1.82 9.94
C CYS A 36 13.44 -3.16 10.46
N TYR A 37 12.52 -3.80 9.72
CA TYR A 37 12.00 -5.11 10.12
C TYR A 37 13.06 -6.21 9.96
N ALA A 38 13.90 -6.16 8.92
CA ALA A 38 15.00 -7.11 8.75
C ALA A 38 16.00 -7.04 9.93
N ASP A 39 16.32 -5.83 10.39
CA ASP A 39 17.26 -5.58 11.49
C ASP A 39 16.68 -5.97 12.86
N HIS A 40 15.45 -5.56 13.15
CA HIS A 40 14.87 -5.69 14.49
C HIS A 40 13.93 -6.88 14.65
N ARG A 41 13.33 -7.35 13.55
CA ARG A 41 12.25 -8.35 13.53
C ARG A 41 11.05 -7.98 14.43
N ASP A 42 10.89 -6.69 14.70
CA ASP A 42 9.83 -6.13 15.53
C ASP A 42 9.22 -4.90 14.87
N TRP A 43 8.04 -5.08 14.26
CA TRP A 43 7.33 -4.02 13.55
C TRP A 43 6.93 -2.84 14.47
N ARG A 44 6.85 -3.04 15.79
CA ARG A 44 6.50 -1.97 16.73
C ARG A 44 7.61 -0.93 16.82
N VAL A 45 8.88 -1.36 16.71
CA VAL A 45 10.04 -0.45 16.65
C VAL A 45 10.01 0.35 15.35
N CYS A 46 9.53 -0.26 14.27
CA CYS A 46 9.42 0.37 12.95
C CYS A 46 8.17 1.26 12.79
N ALA A 47 7.33 1.41 13.82
CA ALA A 47 6.09 2.17 13.75
C ALA A 47 6.24 3.60 13.20
N PRO A 48 7.30 4.37 13.51
CA PRO A 48 7.52 5.68 12.89
C PRO A 48 7.71 5.62 11.37
N LEU A 49 8.48 4.64 10.88
CA LEU A 49 8.72 4.44 9.44
C LEU A 49 7.45 3.95 8.73
N VAL A 50 6.72 3.02 9.34
CA VAL A 50 5.42 2.54 8.83
C VAL A 50 4.43 3.69 8.72
N LYS A 51 4.40 4.58 9.72
CA LYS A 51 3.56 5.79 9.67
C LYS A 51 3.97 6.71 8.52
N ALA A 52 5.26 6.98 8.36
CA ALA A 52 5.76 7.83 7.28
C ALA A 52 5.41 7.26 5.89
N PHE A 53 5.61 5.95 5.70
CA PHE A 53 5.23 5.24 4.48
C PHE A 53 3.72 5.34 4.22
N ARG A 54 2.88 5.07 5.23
CA ARG A 54 1.42 5.20 5.11
C ARG A 54 0.99 6.61 4.73
N ASP A 55 1.52 7.62 5.42
CA ASP A 55 1.18 9.02 5.13
C ASP A 55 1.57 9.41 3.69
N CYS A 56 2.67 8.86 3.16
CA CYS A 56 3.07 9.02 1.75
C CYS A 56 2.09 8.33 0.80
N TYR A 57 1.78 7.07 1.05
CA TYR A 57 0.87 6.29 0.21
C TYR A 57 -0.54 6.91 0.14
N GLU A 58 -1.06 7.38 1.27
CA GLU A 58 -2.36 8.06 1.32
C GLU A 58 -2.36 9.39 0.55
N ARG A 59 -1.23 10.11 0.47
CA ARG A 59 -1.14 11.31 -0.39
C ARG A 59 -1.28 10.94 -1.86
N HIS A 60 -0.62 9.85 -2.29
CA HIS A 60 -0.75 9.34 -3.65
C HIS A 60 -2.19 8.91 -3.96
N GLU A 61 -2.86 8.18 -3.05
CA GLU A 61 -4.26 7.78 -3.26
C GLU A 61 -5.21 8.99 -3.34
N ARG A 62 -5.02 10.01 -2.48
CA ARG A 62 -5.79 11.25 -2.57
C ARG A 62 -5.56 11.99 -3.89
N ALA A 63 -4.33 12.00 -4.41
CA ALA A 63 -4.02 12.61 -5.70
C ALA A 63 -4.75 11.89 -6.84
N ARG A 64 -4.73 10.55 -6.86
CA ARG A 64 -5.46 9.74 -7.85
C ARG A 64 -6.96 10.01 -7.83
N ILE A 65 -7.55 10.15 -6.64
CA ILE A 65 -8.96 10.53 -6.48
C ILE A 65 -9.20 11.95 -7.04
N ALA A 66 -8.35 12.91 -6.70
CA ALA A 66 -8.47 14.30 -7.18
C ALA A 66 -8.31 14.41 -8.70
N GLU A 67 -7.54 13.53 -9.31
CA GLU A 67 -7.35 13.41 -10.77
C GLU A 67 -8.49 12.65 -11.47
N GLY A 68 -9.44 12.10 -10.71
CA GLY A 68 -10.62 11.42 -11.27
C GLY A 68 -10.37 9.96 -11.66
N ASP A 69 -9.34 9.30 -11.13
CA ASP A 69 -9.08 7.87 -11.38
C ASP A 69 -10.28 7.01 -10.93
N PRO A 70 -11.02 6.35 -11.85
CA PRO A 70 -12.22 5.61 -11.51
C PRO A 70 -11.97 4.44 -10.55
N LEU A 71 -10.79 3.83 -10.62
CA LEU A 71 -10.43 2.73 -9.73
C LEU A 71 -10.13 3.26 -8.33
N ALA A 72 -9.37 4.37 -8.23
CA ALA A 72 -9.08 5.00 -6.94
C ALA A 72 -10.36 5.51 -6.25
N ILE A 73 -11.30 6.07 -7.01
CA ILE A 73 -12.62 6.50 -6.50
C ILE A 73 -13.44 5.31 -6.00
N ALA A 74 -13.48 4.20 -6.75
CA ALA A 74 -14.24 3.01 -6.35
C ALA A 74 -13.64 2.31 -5.12
N THR A 75 -12.32 2.38 -4.94
CA THR A 75 -11.60 1.81 -3.78
C THR A 75 -11.43 2.78 -2.62
N ALA A 76 -11.79 4.06 -2.79
CA ALA A 76 -11.86 5.01 -1.70
C ALA A 76 -12.88 4.45 -0.71
N GLN A 77 -12.39 3.86 0.36
CA GLN A 77 -13.23 3.26 1.37
C GLN A 77 -14.09 4.39 1.92
N GLU A 78 -15.37 4.42 1.52
CA GLU A 78 -16.36 5.38 1.99
C GLU A 78 -16.22 5.46 3.52
N PRO A 79 -15.77 6.59 4.10
CA PRO A 79 -15.67 6.69 5.54
C PRO A 79 -17.09 6.71 6.10
N GLY A 80 -17.64 5.53 6.39
CA GLY A 80 -18.92 5.37 7.06
C GLY A 80 -20.13 5.01 6.20
N SER A 81 -20.00 4.35 5.05
CA SER A 81 -21.18 3.75 4.38
C SER A 81 -21.61 2.43 5.05
N LEU A 82 -21.92 2.51 6.35
CA LEU A 82 -23.02 1.75 6.92
C LEU A 82 -24.29 2.47 6.44
N LEU A 83 -24.70 2.21 5.20
CA LEU A 83 -26.04 2.54 4.76
C LEU A 83 -27.02 1.89 5.74
N SER A 84 -27.55 2.73 6.63
CA SER A 84 -28.68 2.44 7.50
C SER A 84 -29.88 2.14 6.61
N THR A 85 -30.04 0.89 6.18
CA THR A 85 -31.29 0.42 5.59
C THR A 85 -32.28 0.11 6.71
N SER A 86 -32.71 1.13 7.44
CA SER A 86 -33.96 1.03 8.19
C SER A 86 -35.07 1.36 7.20
N GLY A 87 -35.68 0.29 6.68
CA GLY A 87 -36.82 0.34 5.78
C GLY A 87 -37.94 1.20 6.36
N ALA A 88 -38.45 2.10 5.52
CA ALA A 88 -39.81 2.57 5.65
C ALA A 88 -40.75 1.37 5.43
N SER A 89 -41.59 1.06 6.40
CA SER A 89 -42.78 0.24 6.21
C SER A 89 -43.95 1.02 6.79
N SER A 90 -45.02 1.05 6.00
CA SER A 90 -46.26 1.79 6.13
C SER A 90 -47.05 1.50 7.40
#